data_AF-A0A2M8DY41-F1
#
_entry.id   AF-A0A2M8DY41-F1
#
_cell.length_a   1.000
_cell.length_b   1.000
_cell.length_c   1.000
_cell.angle_alpha   90.00
_cell.angle_beta   90.00
_cell.angle_gamma   90.00
#
_symmetry.space_group_name_H-M   'P 1'
#
loop_
_entity.id
_entity.type
_entity.pdbx_description
1 polymer ?
#
loop_
_entity_poly.entity_id
_entity_poly.type
_entity_poly.pdbx_seq_one_letter_code
_entity_poly.pdbx_strand_id
1 'polypeptide(L)' 'MKKLIAMACLGFAVAFSAPVFAGAQQEKMKGCNAEAKADALKGADRKAFMSKCLKKD' A
#
# COMPACT_ATOMS: atom_id res chain seq x y z
N MET A 1 -25.90 13.62 -24.38
CA MET A 1 -27.23 14.12 -23.94
C MET A 1 -27.92 13.03 -23.14
N LYS A 2 -28.46 13.41 -21.97
CA LYS A 2 -29.44 12.65 -21.16
C LYS A 2 -28.93 11.26 -20.69
N LYS A 3 -28.59 11.06 -19.41
CA LYS A 3 -29.40 11.42 -18.24
C LYS A 3 -28.50 11.67 -17.03
N LEU A 4 -28.57 12.91 -16.57
CA LEU A 4 -28.31 13.29 -15.19
C LEU A 4 -29.31 12.54 -14.31
N ILE A 5 -28.82 11.74 -13.36
CA ILE A 5 -29.50 11.54 -12.09
C ILE A 5 -28.58 12.17 -11.05
N ALA A 6 -28.82 13.45 -10.83
CA ALA A 6 -28.43 14.11 -9.60
C ALA A 6 -29.26 13.49 -8.48
N MET A 7 -28.61 12.82 -7.53
CA MET A 7 -29.16 12.72 -6.20
C MET A 7 -28.09 13.15 -5.22
N ALA A 8 -28.21 14.42 -4.84
CA ALA A 8 -27.54 15.00 -3.71
C ALA A 8 -27.97 14.23 -2.45
N CYS A 9 -27.01 13.57 -1.80
CA CYS A 9 -27.06 13.33 -0.38
C CYS A 9 -25.84 14.01 0.24
N LEU A 10 -26.16 14.97 1.10
CA LEU A 10 -25.28 15.72 1.96
C LEU A 10 -24.21 14.84 2.62
N GLY A 11 -22.99 15.38 2.64
CA GLY A 11 -22.17 15.40 3.85
C GLY A 11 -21.99 14.10 4.61
N PHE A 12 -21.02 13.30 4.18
CA PHE A 12 -20.19 12.60 5.15
C PHE A 12 -18.72 12.87 4.80
N ALA A 13 -18.27 14.05 5.21
CA ALA A 13 -16.86 14.34 5.34
C ALA A 13 -16.31 13.48 6.48
N VAL A 14 -16.06 12.21 6.21
CA VAL A 14 -15.11 11.46 7.01
C VAL A 14 -13.74 11.96 6.62
N ALA A 15 -13.25 12.92 7.41
CA ALA A 15 -11.84 13.05 7.67
C ALA A 15 -11.36 11.73 8.30
N PHE A 16 -11.14 10.70 7.48
CA PHE A 16 -10.28 9.60 7.85
C PHE A 16 -8.86 10.15 7.82
N SER A 17 -8.46 10.80 8.91
CA SER A 17 -7.06 10.95 9.28
C SER A 17 -6.52 9.54 9.45
N ALA A 18 -5.99 8.96 8.36
CA ALA A 18 -5.27 7.70 8.45
C ALA A 18 -4.17 7.85 9.51
N PRO A 19 -4.01 6.87 10.42
CA PRO A 19 -3.11 7.01 11.54
C PRO A 19 -1.67 7.15 11.03
N VAL A 20 -0.88 7.99 11.71
CA VAL A 20 0.56 8.20 11.51
C VAL A 20 1.32 6.92 11.92
N PHE A 21 1.10 5.83 11.19
CA PHE A 21 1.86 4.58 11.21
C PHE A 21 2.39 4.22 9.82
N ALA A 22 2.13 5.08 8.82
CA ALA A 22 2.52 4.87 7.44
C ALA A 22 4.05 4.92 7.21
N GLY A 23 4.84 5.51 8.11
CA GLY A 23 6.27 5.72 7.91
C GLY A 23 7.10 4.43 8.00
N ALA A 24 7.06 3.74 9.14
CA ALA A 24 7.97 2.62 9.41
C ALA A 24 7.76 1.43 8.46
N GLN A 25 6.50 1.09 8.15
CA GLN A 25 6.19 0.02 7.20
C GLN A 25 6.62 0.40 5.77
N GLN A 26 6.42 1.66 5.37
CA GLN A 26 6.78 2.13 4.03
C GLN A 26 8.30 2.17 3.84
N GLU A 27 9.06 2.60 4.85
CA GLU A 27 10.53 2.55 4.83
C GLU A 27 11.05 1.10 4.79
N LYS A 28 10.47 0.20 5.60
CA LYS A 28 10.78 -1.25 5.56
C LYS A 28 10.52 -1.83 4.16
N MET A 29 9.42 -1.45 3.52
CA MET A 29 9.09 -1.91 2.16
C MET A 29 10.01 -1.37 1.08
N LYS A 30 10.54 -0.15 1.22
CA LYS A 30 11.58 0.36 0.32
C LYS A 30 12.86 -0.46 0.46
N GLY A 31 13.29 -0.74 1.69
CA GLY A 31 14.45 -1.60 1.99
C GLY A 31 14.33 -2.99 1.37
N CYS A 32 13.23 -3.69 1.65
CA CYS A 32 12.97 -5.01 1.08
C CYS A 32 12.99 -5.01 -0.47
N ASN A 33 12.45 -3.96 -1.10
CA ASN A 33 12.50 -3.86 -2.57
C ASN A 33 13.90 -3.58 -3.12
N ALA A 34 14.74 -2.85 -2.39
CA ALA A 34 16.13 -2.62 -2.77
C ALA A 34 16.94 -3.92 -2.70
N GLU A 35 16.82 -4.66 -1.59
CA GLU A 35 17.47 -5.96 -1.40
C GLU A 35 17.04 -6.97 -2.47
N ALA A 36 15.74 -7.12 -2.69
CA ALA A 36 15.24 -8.04 -3.73
C ALA A 36 15.75 -7.70 -5.14
N LYS A 37 16.02 -6.42 -5.43
CA LYS A 37 16.61 -6.00 -6.70
C LYS A 37 18.11 -6.26 -6.75
N ALA A 38 18.83 -6.00 -5.66
CA ALA A 38 20.27 -6.28 -5.55
C ALA A 38 20.55 -7.78 -5.77
N ASP A 39 19.70 -8.63 -5.21
CA ASP A 39 19.77 -10.10 -5.35
C ASP A 39 19.11 -10.61 -6.64
N ALA A 40 18.65 -9.71 -7.51
CA ALA A 40 17.97 -10.02 -8.77
C ALA A 40 16.79 -11.02 -8.63
N LEU A 41 16.13 -11.04 -7.46
CA LEU A 41 15.04 -11.95 -7.17
C LEU A 41 13.84 -11.67 -8.08
N LYS A 42 13.28 -12.73 -8.67
CA LYS A 42 12.15 -12.66 -9.60
C LYS A 42 11.13 -13.74 -9.28
N GLY A 43 9.91 -13.57 -9.80
CA GLY A 43 8.85 -14.57 -9.70
C GLY A 43 8.55 -15.00 -8.27
N ALA A 44 8.57 -16.31 -8.04
CA ALA A 44 8.27 -16.92 -6.74
C ALA A 44 9.26 -16.49 -5.66
N ASP A 45 10.55 -16.40 -5.99
CA ASP A 45 11.61 -16.08 -5.03
C ASP A 45 11.46 -14.68 -4.46
N ARG A 46 11.15 -13.69 -5.32
CA ARG A 46 10.85 -12.33 -4.86
C ARG A 46 9.62 -12.30 -3.95
N LYS A 47 8.56 -13.04 -4.28
CA LYS A 47 7.35 -13.10 -3.45
C LYS A 47 7.64 -13.70 -2.07
N ALA A 48 8.38 -14.80 -2.03
CA ALA A 48 8.75 -15.48 -0.79
C ALA A 48 9.63 -14.58 0.08
N PHE A 49 10.63 -13.93 -0.52
CA PHE A 49 11.47 -12.93 0.15
C PHE A 49 10.62 -11.79 0.71
N MET A 50 9.75 -11.18 -0.11
CA MET A 50 8.96 -10.03 0.33
C MET A 50 7.99 -10.38 1.46
N SER A 51 7.42 -11.59 1.43
CA SER A 51 6.55 -12.09 2.51
C SER A 51 7.31 -12.30 3.82
N LYS A 52 8.57 -12.76 3.76
CA LYS A 52 9.44 -12.86 4.94
C LYS A 52 9.86 -11.47 5.43
N CYS A 53 10.33 -10.62 4.52
CA CYS A 53 10.85 -9.29 4.83
C CYS A 53 9.77 -8.36 5.41
N LEU A 54 8.51 -8.45 4.95
CA LEU A 54 7.41 -7.57 5.38
C LEU A 54 6.54 -8.14 6.50
N LYS A 55 6.91 -9.28 7.10
CA LYS A 55 6.17 -9.77 8.27
C LYS A 55 6.20 -8.72 9.38
N LYS A 56 5.03 -8.52 10.00
CA LYS A 56 4.95 -7.86 11.30
C LYS A 56 5.58 -8.82 12.30
N ASP A 57 6.52 -8.29 13.07
CA ASP A 57 7.05 -8.94 14.26
C ASP A 57 5.93 -9.22 15.27
#